data_AF-A0A7K4WUW1-F1
#
_entry.id   AF-A0A7K4WUW1-F1
#
_cell.length_a   1.000
_cell.length_b   1.000
_cell.length_c   1.000
_cell.angle_alpha   90.00
_cell.angle_beta   90.00
_cell.angle_gamma   90.00
#
_symmetry.space_group_name_H-M   'P 1'
#
loop_
_entity.id
_entity.type
_entity.pdbx_description
1 polymer ?
#
loop_
_entity_poly.entity_id
_entity_poly.type
_entity_poly.pdbx_seq_one_letter_code
_entity_poly.pdbx_strand_id
1 'polypeptide(L)'
;QRQLIRFPFSIRPPSWEENDAFDELGERHSHCDASECLFPGGREEAEEEGPWELLLCSSCAAEGTHRYCSGLRDSTSSWECDSCAGLGTGKRQSALVPLGLAVGAQDGLVRA
;
A
#
# COMPACT_ATOMS: atom_id res chain seq x y z
N GLN A 1 54.51 -28.72 -25.52
CA GLN A 1 54.18 -27.77 -24.42
C GLN A 1 52.99 -26.93 -24.88
N ARG A 2 51.87 -26.97 -24.14
CA ARG A 2 50.60 -26.34 -24.53
C ARG A 2 50.63 -24.87 -24.14
N GLN A 3 50.47 -23.98 -25.12
CA GLN A 3 50.42 -22.53 -24.92
C GLN A 3 49.09 -22.18 -24.26
N LEU A 4 49.10 -21.64 -23.04
CA LEU A 4 47.89 -21.14 -22.37
C LEU A 4 47.66 -19.69 -22.77
N ILE A 5 46.54 -19.43 -23.45
CA ILE A 5 46.11 -18.08 -23.84
C ILE A 5 45.72 -17.34 -22.55
N ARG A 6 46.52 -16.37 -22.14
CA ARG A 6 46.23 -15.47 -21.01
C ARG A 6 45.20 -14.43 -21.46
N PHE A 7 43.91 -14.72 -21.27
CA PHE A 7 42.86 -13.70 -21.35
C PHE A 7 42.92 -12.82 -20.10
N PRO A 8 43.13 -11.49 -20.21
CA PRO A 8 42.98 -10.59 -19.09
C PRO A 8 41.48 -10.40 -18.84
N PHE A 9 40.88 -11.34 -18.11
CA PHE A 9 39.53 -11.17 -17.58
C PHE A 9 39.62 -10.07 -16.51
N SER A 10 39.32 -8.83 -16.89
CA SER A 10 39.01 -7.79 -15.92
C SER A 10 37.63 -8.14 -15.37
N ILE A 11 37.59 -8.91 -14.28
CA ILE A 11 36.36 -9.12 -13.51
C ILE A 11 36.12 -7.81 -12.76
N ARG A 12 35.60 -6.80 -13.48
CA ARG A 12 34.74 -5.84 -12.78
C ARG A 12 33.48 -6.61 -12.42
N PRO A 13 33.12 -6.72 -11.14
CA PRO A 13 31.81 -7.19 -10.80
C PRO A 13 30.80 -6.28 -11.51
N PRO A 14 29.76 -6.84 -12.11
CA PRO A 14 28.81 -6.07 -12.88
C PRO A 14 28.09 -5.11 -11.92
N SER A 15 27.97 -3.83 -12.30
CA SER A 15 27.56 -2.73 -11.42
C SER A 15 26.06 -2.73 -11.04
N TRP A 16 25.36 -3.85 -11.20
CA TRP A 16 23.90 -3.93 -10.99
C TRP A 16 23.50 -4.29 -9.56
N GLU A 17 24.42 -4.25 -8.60
CA GLU A 17 24.13 -4.52 -7.18
C GLU A 17 24.39 -3.30 -6.27
N GLU A 18 24.26 -2.09 -6.81
CA GLU A 18 24.00 -0.88 -6.00
C GLU A 18 22.64 -0.34 -6.44
N ASN A 19 21.61 -1.07 -6.07
CA ASN A 19 20.25 -0.63 -6.29
C ASN A 19 19.47 -1.04 -5.04
N ASP A 20 19.33 -0.11 -4.11
CA ASP A 20 18.37 -0.15 -3.01
C ASP A 20 16.90 -0.22 -3.51
N ALA A 21 16.64 -0.75 -4.72
CA ALA A 21 15.30 -0.89 -5.30
C ALA A 21 14.48 -2.05 -4.71
N PHE A 22 14.92 -2.60 -3.59
CA PHE A 22 14.10 -3.43 -2.73
C PHE A 22 13.77 -2.73 -1.41
N ASP A 23 14.20 -1.48 -1.19
CA ASP A 23 13.84 -0.69 -0.01
C ASP A 23 12.43 -0.06 -0.12
N GLU A 24 11.75 -0.23 -1.26
CA GLU A 24 10.31 -0.02 -1.40
C GLU A 24 9.49 -1.24 -0.92
N LEU A 25 10.00 -1.99 0.06
CA LEU A 25 9.13 -2.70 1.00
C LEU A 25 8.45 -1.64 1.87
N GLY A 26 7.52 -0.89 1.25
CA GLY A 26 6.90 0.30 1.81
C GLY A 26 6.54 0.08 3.27
N GLU A 27 6.96 1.02 4.12
CA GLU A 27 6.76 0.98 5.56
C GLU A 27 5.37 0.43 5.85
N ARG A 28 5.34 -0.78 6.44
CA ARG A 28 4.08 -1.45 6.69
C ARG A 28 3.27 -0.54 7.61
N HIS A 29 2.04 -0.25 7.20
CA HIS A 29 1.14 0.54 8.01
C HIS A 29 1.13 -0.01 9.45
N SER A 30 1.36 0.87 10.43
CA SER A 30 1.64 0.46 11.82
C SER A 30 0.83 1.24 12.85
N HIS A 31 -0.30 1.83 12.47
CA HIS A 31 -1.16 2.54 13.40
C HIS A 31 -2.63 2.18 13.20
N CYS A 32 -3.46 2.56 14.17
CA CYS A 32 -4.91 2.34 14.13
C CYS A 32 -5.62 3.57 13.53
N ASP A 33 -6.29 3.36 12.39
CA ASP A 33 -7.11 4.36 11.68
C ASP A 33 -8.57 4.41 12.18
N ALA A 34 -8.94 3.61 13.19
CA ALA A 34 -10.29 3.62 13.71
C ALA A 34 -10.68 5.04 14.19
N SER A 35 -11.89 5.47 13.82
CA SER A 35 -12.42 6.80 14.18
C SER A 35 -12.32 7.09 15.68
N GLU A 36 -12.53 6.08 16.51
CA GLU A 36 -12.26 6.08 17.95
C GLU A 36 -11.32 4.91 18.28
N CYS A 37 -10.11 5.23 18.75
CA CYS A 37 -9.16 4.23 19.24
C CYS A 37 -9.36 4.02 20.74
N LEU A 38 -9.60 2.77 21.13
CA LEU A 38 -9.85 2.37 22.51
C LEU A 38 -8.59 1.85 23.23
N PHE A 39 -7.47 1.71 22.51
CA PHE A 39 -6.26 1.15 23.08
C PHE A 39 -5.55 2.15 24.01
N PRO A 40 -5.28 1.80 25.29
CA PRO A 40 -4.63 2.73 26.22
C PRO A 40 -3.21 3.16 25.82
N GLY A 41 -2.51 2.35 25.02
CA GLY A 41 -1.16 2.68 24.50
C GLY A 41 -1.16 3.73 23.38
N GLY A 42 -2.33 4.07 22.83
CA GLY A 42 -2.44 4.98 21.69
C GLY A 42 -2.62 4.25 20.36
N ARG A 43 -2.54 4.98 19.25
CA ARG A 43 -2.85 4.42 17.93
C ARG A 43 -1.65 3.71 17.31
N GLU A 44 -0.45 4.10 17.69
CA GLU A 44 0.82 3.62 17.14
C GLU A 44 1.34 2.34 17.82
N GLU A 45 0.72 1.93 18.93
CA GLU A 45 1.05 0.71 19.65
C GLU A 45 0.03 -0.39 19.35
N ALA A 46 0.48 -1.65 19.35
CA ALA A 46 -0.37 -2.82 19.16
C ALA A 46 0.26 -4.04 19.83
N GLU A 47 -0.56 -5.00 20.21
CA GLU A 47 -0.12 -6.32 20.66
C GLU A 47 0.24 -7.21 19.46
N GLU A 48 1.09 -8.22 19.67
CA GLU A 48 1.39 -9.21 18.63
C GLU A 48 0.18 -10.09 18.32
N GLU A 49 -0.57 -10.47 19.36
CA GLU A 49 -1.79 -11.27 19.28
C GLU A 49 -2.81 -10.76 20.30
N GLY A 50 -4.10 -10.90 19.99
CA GLY A 50 -5.18 -10.66 20.95
C GLY A 50 -6.09 -9.49 20.58
N PRO A 51 -6.78 -8.89 21.55
CA PRO A 51 -7.80 -7.85 21.28
C PRO A 51 -7.20 -6.55 20.73
N TRP A 52 -5.92 -6.29 21.01
CA TRP A 52 -5.19 -5.11 20.57
C TRP A 52 -4.19 -5.42 19.46
N GLU A 53 -4.30 -6.58 18.80
CA GLU A 53 -3.51 -6.84 17.59
C GLU A 53 -3.91 -5.86 16.48
N LEU A 54 -2.92 -5.41 15.71
CA LEU A 54 -3.15 -4.54 14.56
C LEU A 54 -3.47 -5.37 13.31
N LEU A 55 -4.73 -5.30 12.88
CA LEU A 55 -5.20 -5.90 11.65
C LEU A 55 -5.08 -4.90 10.51
N LEU A 56 -4.36 -5.27 9.45
CA LEU A 56 -4.32 -4.48 8.23
C LEU A 56 -5.45 -4.87 7.29
N CYS A 57 -5.89 -3.91 6.48
CA CYS A 57 -6.87 -4.18 5.45
C CYS A 57 -6.30 -5.24 4.49
N SER A 58 -7.00 -6.37 4.36
CA SER A 58 -6.59 -7.48 3.50
C SER A 58 -6.54 -7.13 2.00
N SER A 59 -7.21 -6.06 1.60
CA SER A 59 -7.30 -5.60 0.21
C SER A 59 -6.23 -4.56 -0.16
N CYS A 60 -5.94 -3.57 0.69
CA CYS A 60 -5.01 -2.47 0.36
C CYS A 60 -3.77 -2.39 1.26
N ALA A 61 -3.79 -3.00 2.45
CA ALA A 61 -2.77 -2.88 3.50
C ALA A 61 -2.37 -1.43 3.88
N ALA A 62 -3.08 -0.43 3.37
CA ALA A 62 -2.79 0.99 3.57
C ALA A 62 -3.45 1.57 4.82
N GLU A 63 -4.43 0.85 5.37
CA GLU A 63 -5.14 1.16 6.61
C GLU A 63 -5.02 -0.02 7.58
N GLY A 64 -5.06 0.28 8.87
CA GLY A 64 -5.00 -0.66 9.99
C GLY A 64 -6.01 -0.33 11.08
N THR A 65 -6.43 -1.34 11.83
CA THR A 65 -7.27 -1.18 13.02
C THR A 65 -6.89 -2.19 14.08
N HIS A 66 -7.04 -1.83 15.35
CA HIS A 66 -7.10 -2.86 16.38
C HIS A 66 -8.36 -3.71 16.21
N ARG A 67 -8.28 -4.99 16.58
CA ARG A 67 -9.44 -5.90 16.57
C ARG A 67 -10.63 -5.33 17.34
N TYR A 68 -10.42 -4.83 18.54
CA TYR A 68 -11.50 -4.24 19.35
C TYR A 68 -12.02 -2.91 18.82
N CYS A 69 -11.15 -2.07 18.25
CA CYS A 69 -11.56 -0.79 17.66
C CYS A 69 -12.48 -0.97 16.44
N SER A 70 -12.37 -2.10 15.74
CA SER A 70 -13.24 -2.46 14.61
C SER A 70 -14.43 -3.36 15.00
N GLY A 71 -14.59 -3.70 16.28
CA GLY A 71 -15.67 -4.55 16.76
C GLY A 71 -15.64 -5.98 16.21
N LEU A 72 -14.47 -6.46 15.80
CA LEU A 72 -14.30 -7.81 15.27
C LEU A 72 -14.33 -8.85 16.39
N ARG A 73 -14.84 -10.05 16.05
CA ARG A 73 -14.81 -11.21 16.94
C ARG A 73 -13.41 -11.81 17.00
N ASP A 74 -13.05 -12.43 18.11
CA ASP A 74 -11.75 -13.09 18.31
C ASP A 74 -11.44 -14.17 17.26
N SER A 75 -12.46 -14.79 16.68
CA SER A 75 -12.30 -15.80 15.63
C SER A 75 -12.05 -15.22 14.23
N THR A 76 -12.11 -13.90 14.07
CA THR A 76 -11.94 -13.23 12.77
C THR A 76 -10.49 -12.77 12.63
N SER A 77 -9.84 -13.25 11.58
CA SER A 77 -8.43 -12.98 11.26
C SER A 77 -8.23 -12.06 10.06
N SER A 78 -9.31 -11.66 9.39
CA SER A 78 -9.27 -10.74 8.25
C SER A 78 -10.18 -9.54 8.49
N TRP A 79 -9.69 -8.37 8.12
CA TRP A 79 -10.42 -7.11 8.16
C TRP A 79 -10.28 -6.38 6.83
N GLU A 80 -11.28 -5.56 6.50
CA GLU A 80 -11.25 -4.66 5.36
C GLU A 80 -11.69 -3.26 5.81
N CYS A 81 -10.96 -2.23 5.39
CA CYS A 81 -11.35 -0.84 5.64
C CYS A 81 -12.63 -0.48 4.89
N ASP A 82 -13.30 0.60 5.29
CA ASP A 82 -14.57 1.04 4.68
C ASP A 82 -14.46 1.32 3.16
N SER A 83 -13.28 1.71 2.69
CA SER A 83 -13.02 1.94 1.26
C SER A 83 -12.95 0.65 0.44
N CYS A 84 -12.53 -0.47 1.07
CA CYS A 84 -12.43 -1.78 0.44
C CYS A 84 -13.68 -2.64 0.69
N ALA A 85 -14.24 -2.58 1.90
CA ALA A 85 -15.46 -3.25 2.29
C ALA A 85 -16.64 -2.72 1.45
N GLY A 86 -17.36 -3.61 0.77
CA GLY A 86 -18.50 -3.23 -0.08
C GLY A 86 -18.15 -2.97 -1.56
N LEU A 87 -16.87 -3.06 -1.96
CA LEU A 87 -16.48 -3.18 -3.38
C LEU A 87 -16.70 -4.59 -3.93
N GLY A 88 -17.81 -5.24 -3.56
CA GLY A 88 -18.18 -6.56 -4.03
C GLY A 88 -18.08 -6.64 -5.55
N THR A 89 -17.05 -7.31 -6.06
CA THR A 89 -16.90 -7.72 -7.46
C THR A 89 -17.04 -6.61 -8.52
N GLY A 90 -16.50 -5.42 -8.30
CA GLY A 90 -16.32 -4.43 -9.36
C GLY A 90 -14.86 -4.35 -9.75
N LYS A 91 -14.45 -4.99 -10.85
CA LYS A 91 -13.09 -4.85 -11.43
C LYS A 91 -12.75 -3.35 -11.51
N ARG A 92 -11.97 -2.82 -10.57
CA ARG A 92 -11.31 -1.53 -10.71
C ARG A 92 -10.25 -1.74 -11.78
N GLN A 93 -10.64 -1.61 -13.05
CA GLN A 93 -9.64 -1.25 -14.05
C GLN A 93 -9.12 0.10 -13.57
N SER A 94 -7.83 0.15 -13.20
CA SER A 94 -7.09 1.40 -13.21
C SER A 94 -7.25 2.00 -14.60
N ALA A 95 -8.28 2.82 -14.77
CA ALA A 95 -8.34 3.77 -15.85
C ALA A 95 -7.28 4.81 -15.51
N LEU A 96 -6.08 4.56 -16.01
CA LEU A 96 -5.09 5.60 -16.28
C LEU A 96 -5.85 6.75 -16.92
N VAL A 97 -6.12 7.80 -16.15
CA VAL A 97 -6.70 9.03 -16.67
C VAL A 97 -5.67 9.58 -17.65
N PRO A 98 -5.95 9.62 -18.97
CA PRO A 98 -5.07 10.34 -19.86
C PRO A 98 -5.24 11.82 -19.53
N LEU A 99 -4.13 12.47 -19.21
CA LEU A 99 -4.04 13.92 -19.18
C LEU A 99 -4.40 14.45 -20.58
N GLY A 100 -5.57 15.09 -20.70
CA GLY A 100 -5.86 16.00 -21.79
C GLY A 100 -7.27 15.93 -22.35
N LEU A 101 -8.12 16.88 -21.97
CA LEU A 101 -8.75 17.78 -22.95
C LEU A 101 -9.41 18.96 -22.22
N ALA A 102 -8.80 20.15 -22.36
CA ALA A 102 -9.47 21.40 -22.06
C ALA A 102 -10.56 21.63 -23.12
N VAL A 103 -11.83 21.57 -22.72
CA VAL A 103 -12.93 22.13 -23.50
C VAL A 103 -13.30 23.47 -22.86
N GLY A 104 -12.86 24.54 -23.50
CA GLY A 104 -13.41 25.88 -23.30
C GLY A 104 -14.68 26.01 -24.12
N ALA A 105 -15.80 26.32 -23.48
CA ALA A 105 -17.00 26.82 -24.13
C ALA A 105 -17.76 27.71 -23.13
N GLN A 106 -17.66 29.02 -23.30
CA GLN A 106 -18.57 29.99 -22.70
C GLN A 106 -19.27 30.73 -23.84
N ASP A 107 -20.49 30.30 -24.16
CA ASP A 107 -21.43 31.08 -24.96
C ASP A 107 -22.34 31.84 -23.98
N GLY A 108 -22.10 33.15 -23.88
CA GLY A 108 -22.87 34.06 -23.05
C GLY A 108 -24.14 34.48 -23.76
N LEU A 109 -25.26 33.81 -23.44
CA LEU A 109 -26.58 34.20 -23.90
C LEU A 109 -27.19 35.29 -22.99
N VAL A 110 -27.46 36.43 -23.63
CA VAL A 110 -28.32 37.57 -23.27
C VAL A 110 -29.45 37.25 -22.28
N ARG A 111 -29.66 38.15 -21.31
CA ARG A 111 -30.95 38.34 -20.64
C ARG A 111 -31.38 39.82 -20.69
N ALA A 112 -32.57 39.98 -21.27
CA ALA A 112 -33.63 40.99 -21.13
C ALA A 112 -33.26 42.43 -20.71
#